data_AF-A0A963MLT4-F1
#
_entry.id   AF-A0A963MLT4-F1
#
_cell.length_a   1.000
_cell.length_b   1.000
_cell.length_c   1.000
_cell.angle_alpha   90.00
_cell.angle_beta   90.00
_cell.angle_gamma   90.00
#
_symmetry.space_group_name_H-M   'P 1'
#
loop_
_entity.id
_entity.type
_entity.pdbx_description
1 polymer ?
#
loop_
_entity_poly.entity_id
_entity_poly.type
_entity_poly.pdbx_seq_one_letter_code
_entity_poly.pdbx_strand_id
1 'polypeptide(L)'
;SCLQAIHGGEAEDAARARLTAELRQLDDDFSFVASCNEGGEFMAPERIDRLKAIAGRVWWRTLDDRIGISQDERLRKAQTPAAVLPAAEPLLADKPEHVFTRRPQDCLSADNPWGFRMAVPALLYNRGELHNLVVERGTLSEEERYKINEHIVQTLMMLSQLPFPKHLRQVPEIAGGHHEKMDGSGYPRRLTRAQMSPLARMMAIADIFEALTAIDRPYKKGKTLSEAIAIMARMQQQQHIDAELFALFLRAGVHLDYARRFMQPAQIDAVDVERFLTTDEPSRAAG
;
A
#
# COMPACT_ATOMS: atom_id res chain seq x y z
N SER A 1 25.97 25.49 -20.00
CA SER A 1 26.12 24.50 -21.08
C SER A 1 25.88 25.07 -22.47
N CYS A 2 24.75 25.73 -22.79
CA CYS A 2 24.51 26.30 -24.13
C CYS A 2 25.35 27.57 -24.42
N LEU A 3 25.22 28.61 -23.60
CA LEU A 3 25.98 29.87 -23.78
C LEU A 3 27.51 29.68 -23.71
N GLN A 4 27.98 28.77 -22.85
CA GLN A 4 29.39 28.40 -22.79
C GLN A 4 29.86 27.71 -24.07
N ALA A 5 29.01 26.89 -24.69
CA ALA A 5 29.38 26.21 -25.93
C ALA A 5 29.35 27.17 -27.14
N ILE A 6 28.39 28.11 -27.18
CA ILE A 6 28.39 29.23 -28.13
C ILE A 6 29.68 30.05 -27.98
N HIS A 7 30.03 30.41 -26.74
CA HIS A 7 31.29 31.10 -26.44
C HIS A 7 32.53 30.28 -26.84
N GLY A 8 32.45 28.96 -26.71
CA GLY A 8 33.48 28.01 -27.13
C GLY A 8 33.53 27.71 -28.64
N GLY A 9 32.69 28.38 -29.45
CA GLY A 9 32.71 28.26 -30.91
C GLY A 9 31.70 27.27 -31.52
N GLU A 10 30.80 26.67 -30.73
CA GLU A 10 29.65 25.92 -31.27
C GLU A 10 28.71 26.89 -32.01
N ALA A 11 28.22 26.49 -33.19
CA ALA A 11 27.24 27.28 -33.92
C ALA A 11 25.98 27.51 -33.06
N GLU A 12 25.51 28.75 -33.01
CA GLU A 12 24.40 29.14 -32.13
C GLU A 12 23.15 28.28 -32.35
N ASP A 13 22.79 28.03 -33.61
CA ASP A 13 21.63 27.20 -33.95
C ASP A 13 21.78 25.76 -33.44
N ALA A 14 22.98 25.18 -33.52
CA ALA A 14 23.26 23.84 -33.03
C ALA A 14 23.18 23.78 -31.49
N ALA A 15 23.78 24.75 -30.81
CA ALA A 15 23.75 24.84 -29.35
C ALA A 15 22.32 25.06 -28.81
N ARG A 16 21.52 25.89 -29.50
CA ARG A 16 20.10 26.12 -29.17
C ARG A 16 19.21 24.92 -29.48
N ALA A 17 19.44 24.23 -30.60
CA ALA A 17 18.72 22.99 -30.93
C ALA A 17 18.98 21.90 -29.88
N ARG A 18 20.24 21.73 -29.47
CA ARG A 18 20.64 20.81 -28.39
C ARG A 18 19.97 21.16 -27.06
N LEU A 19 19.97 22.44 -26.67
CA LEU A 19 19.27 22.89 -25.46
C LEU A 19 17.76 22.60 -25.53
N THR A 20 17.13 22.85 -26.69
CA THR A 20 15.70 22.61 -26.88
C THR A 20 15.38 21.12 -26.76
N ALA A 21 16.20 20.24 -27.33
CA ALA A 21 16.05 18.80 -27.20
C ALA A 21 16.22 18.34 -25.74
N GLU A 22 17.20 18.90 -25.01
CA GLU A 22 17.44 18.59 -23.61
C GLU A 22 16.26 19.00 -22.71
N LEU A 23 15.68 20.19 -22.93
CA LEU A 23 14.50 20.66 -22.21
C LEU A 23 13.29 19.74 -22.45
N ARG A 24 13.05 19.35 -23.71
CA ARG A 24 11.97 18.39 -24.03
C ARG A 24 12.16 17.05 -23.33
N GLN A 25 13.40 16.53 -23.29
CA GLN A 25 13.68 15.29 -22.57
C GLN A 25 13.40 15.42 -21.07
N LEU A 26 13.70 16.58 -20.47
CA LEU A 26 13.41 16.85 -19.06
C LEU A 26 11.89 16.90 -18.78
N ASP A 27 11.11 17.49 -19.68
CA ASP A 27 9.64 17.50 -19.57
C ASP A 27 9.06 16.07 -19.68
N ASP A 28 9.60 15.26 -20.59
CA ASP A 28 9.22 13.85 -20.76
C ASP A 28 9.62 12.99 -19.55
N ASP A 29 10.80 13.25 -18.98
CA ASP A 29 11.29 12.56 -17.78
C ASP A 29 10.47 12.93 -16.55
N PHE A 30 10.14 14.22 -16.37
CA PHE A 30 9.25 14.66 -15.30
C PHE A 30 7.87 14.02 -15.41
N SER A 31 7.27 14.05 -16.60
CA SER A 31 5.96 13.42 -16.86
C SER A 31 5.99 11.92 -16.55
N PHE A 32 7.09 11.25 -16.89
CA PHE A 32 7.29 9.85 -16.55
C PHE A 32 7.40 9.61 -15.03
N VAL A 33 8.22 10.40 -14.31
CA VAL A 33 8.36 10.32 -12.85
C VAL A 33 7.01 10.55 -12.16
N ALA A 34 6.26 11.58 -12.59
CA ALA A 34 4.93 11.87 -12.07
C ALA A 34 3.98 10.68 -12.24
N SER A 35 3.98 10.02 -13.41
CA SER A 35 3.17 8.82 -13.63
C SER A 35 3.57 7.63 -12.76
N CYS A 36 4.82 7.53 -12.32
CA CYS A 36 5.26 6.49 -11.38
C CYS A 36 4.72 6.77 -9.96
N ASN A 37 4.61 8.05 -9.58
CA ASN A 37 4.15 8.46 -8.25
C ASN A 37 2.64 8.27 -8.02
N GLU A 38 1.83 8.18 -9.08
CA GLU A 38 0.39 7.87 -8.94
C GLU A 38 0.15 6.43 -8.44
N GLY A 39 1.11 5.53 -8.68
CA GLY A 39 1.03 4.11 -8.37
C GLY A 39 0.06 3.34 -9.29
N GLY A 40 0.16 2.02 -9.26
CA GLY A 40 -0.64 1.14 -10.11
C GLY A 40 -0.74 -0.27 -9.55
N GLU A 41 -1.43 -1.15 -10.27
CA GLU A 41 -1.50 -2.57 -9.88
C GLU A 41 -0.13 -3.27 -10.02
N PHE A 42 0.68 -2.84 -10.99
CA PHE A 42 2.00 -3.39 -11.27
C PHE A 42 2.91 -2.36 -11.95
N MET A 43 4.17 -2.26 -11.51
CA MET A 43 5.23 -1.49 -12.17
C MET A 43 6.18 -2.45 -12.90
N ALA A 44 6.28 -2.30 -14.22
CA ALA A 44 7.14 -3.15 -15.03
C ALA A 44 8.64 -2.87 -14.78
N PRO A 45 9.54 -3.87 -14.89
CA PRO A 45 10.98 -3.71 -14.67
C PRO A 45 11.61 -2.59 -15.51
N GLU A 46 11.19 -2.44 -16.76
CA GLU A 46 11.72 -1.42 -17.68
C GLU A 46 11.41 0.00 -17.18
N ARG A 47 10.30 0.18 -16.46
CA ARG A 47 9.96 1.46 -15.84
C ARG A 47 10.88 1.76 -14.66
N ILE A 48 11.19 0.73 -13.86
CA ILE A 48 12.13 0.85 -12.74
C ILE A 48 13.52 1.23 -13.25
N ASP A 49 13.97 0.58 -14.33
CA ASP A 49 15.27 0.88 -14.94
C ASP A 49 15.32 2.29 -15.53
N ARG A 50 14.25 2.73 -16.22
CA ARG A 50 14.13 4.11 -16.70
C ARG A 50 14.18 5.11 -15.54
N LEU A 51 13.50 4.82 -14.43
CA LEU A 51 13.50 5.69 -13.26
C LEU A 51 14.91 5.80 -12.64
N LYS A 52 15.63 4.68 -12.51
CA LYS A 52 17.03 4.67 -12.05
C LYS A 52 17.95 5.47 -12.97
N ALA A 53 17.74 5.40 -14.29
CA ALA A 53 18.48 6.19 -15.25
C ALA A 53 18.23 7.70 -15.08
N ILE A 54 16.96 8.11 -14.90
CA ILE A 54 16.58 9.50 -14.64
C ILE A 54 17.19 9.99 -13.31
N ALA A 55 17.11 9.17 -12.26
CA ALA A 55 17.64 9.49 -10.94
C ALA A 55 19.15 9.74 -10.93
N GLY A 56 19.90 8.99 -11.74
CA GLY A 56 21.35 9.15 -11.88
C GLY A 56 21.79 10.44 -12.56
N ARG A 57 20.87 11.24 -13.12
CA ARG A 57 21.19 12.54 -13.71
C ARG A 57 21.73 13.46 -12.61
N VAL A 58 22.88 14.08 -12.85
CA VAL A 58 23.55 14.91 -11.83
C VAL A 58 23.20 16.39 -12.01
N TRP A 59 22.98 17.09 -10.90
CA TRP A 59 22.91 18.54 -10.84
C TRP A 59 23.90 19.10 -9.80
N TRP A 60 24.20 20.39 -9.90
CA TRP A 60 25.13 21.06 -9.00
C TRP A 60 24.38 21.87 -7.96
N ARG A 61 24.43 21.40 -6.71
CA ARG A 61 23.90 22.12 -5.57
C ARG A 61 24.92 23.15 -5.09
N THR A 62 24.53 24.41 -5.09
CA THR A 62 25.32 25.55 -4.59
C THR A 62 24.83 26.07 -3.23
N LEU A 63 23.68 25.59 -2.76
CA LEU A 63 23.05 25.99 -1.51
C LEU A 63 23.20 24.90 -0.45
N ASP A 64 23.45 25.30 0.79
CA ASP A 64 23.50 24.37 1.92
C ASP A 64 22.10 23.81 2.21
N ASP A 65 21.99 22.48 2.28
CA ASP A 65 20.77 21.73 2.56
C ASP A 65 20.60 21.46 4.07
N ARG A 66 21.45 22.06 4.91
CA ARG A 66 21.46 21.93 6.38
C ARG A 66 20.95 23.18 7.11
N ILE A 67 20.60 24.24 6.38
CA ILE A 67 20.07 25.49 6.94
C ILE A 67 18.55 25.59 6.75
N GLY A 68 17.84 26.24 7.68
CA GLY A 68 16.38 26.41 7.60
C GLY A 68 15.54 25.16 7.90
N ILE A 69 16.18 24.03 8.23
CA ILE A 69 15.52 22.76 8.54
C ILE A 69 15.14 22.62 10.02
N SER A 70 14.20 21.70 10.29
CA SER A 70 13.77 21.33 11.64
C SER A 70 14.92 20.75 12.49
N GLN A 71 14.75 20.74 13.81
CA GLN A 71 15.76 20.17 14.73
C GLN A 71 15.99 18.69 14.45
N ASP A 72 14.92 17.91 14.26
CA ASP A 72 15.02 16.48 13.97
C ASP A 72 15.74 16.19 12.66
N GLU A 73 15.48 16.99 11.62
CA GLU A 73 16.15 16.86 10.33
C GLU A 73 17.63 17.22 10.43
N ARG A 74 17.97 18.25 11.21
CA ARG A 74 19.36 18.62 11.47
C ARG A 74 20.13 17.49 12.16
N LEU A 75 19.51 16.85 13.16
CA LEU A 75 20.11 15.71 13.85
C LEU A 75 20.34 14.51 12.90
N ARG A 76 19.41 14.27 11.96
CA ARG A 76 19.59 13.22 10.94
C ARG A 76 20.71 13.56 9.97
N LYS A 77 20.74 14.77 9.40
CA LYS A 77 21.80 15.19 8.47
C LYS A 77 23.18 15.27 9.14
N ALA A 78 23.26 15.49 10.46
CA ALA A 78 24.52 15.48 11.20
C ALA A 78 25.20 14.09 11.26
N GLN A 79 24.50 13.02 10.89
CA GLN A 79 25.06 11.66 10.83
C GLN A 79 26.05 11.48 9.66
N THR A 80 25.98 12.35 8.65
CA THR A 80 26.90 12.38 7.52
C THR A 80 27.70 13.69 7.50
N PRO A 81 28.95 13.68 7.01
CA PRO A 81 29.71 14.92 6.81
C PRO A 81 29.00 15.86 5.84
N ALA A 82 29.10 17.17 6.08
CA ALA A 82 28.58 18.17 5.15
C ALA A 82 29.36 18.14 3.84
N ALA A 83 28.66 18.21 2.71
CA ALA A 83 29.28 18.30 1.41
C ALA A 83 29.95 19.67 1.22
N VAL A 84 31.10 19.70 0.54
CA VAL A 84 31.75 20.95 0.14
C VAL A 84 31.00 21.49 -1.07
N LEU A 85 30.52 22.73 -0.98
CA LEU A 85 29.78 23.39 -2.06
C LEU A 85 30.74 24.07 -3.06
N PRO A 86 30.43 24.07 -4.37
CA PRO A 86 29.31 23.38 -5.01
C PRO A 86 29.50 21.85 -5.04
N ALA A 87 28.42 21.10 -4.80
CA ALA A 87 28.44 19.64 -4.78
C ALA A 87 27.61 19.06 -5.94
N ALA A 88 28.12 18.01 -6.56
CA ALA A 88 27.38 17.22 -7.54
C ALA A 88 26.47 16.24 -6.80
N GLU A 89 25.17 16.27 -7.11
CA GLU A 89 24.17 15.35 -6.53
C GLU A 89 23.31 14.71 -7.62
N PRO A 90 22.90 13.44 -7.46
CA PRO A 90 21.88 12.84 -8.31
C PRO A 90 20.55 13.60 -8.18
N LEU A 91 19.74 13.54 -9.24
CA LEU A 91 18.44 14.20 -9.33
C LEU A 91 17.46 13.62 -8.32
N LEU A 92 17.49 12.30 -8.14
CA LEU A 92 16.75 11.58 -7.12
C LEU A 92 17.72 10.67 -6.36
N ALA A 93 17.61 10.63 -5.02
CA ALA A 93 18.51 9.87 -4.18
C ALA A 93 17.84 9.29 -2.93
N ASP A 94 18.22 8.06 -2.61
CA ASP A 94 18.00 7.47 -1.29
C ASP A 94 19.15 7.86 -0.38
N LYS A 95 18.95 8.90 0.43
CA LYS A 95 19.98 9.44 1.33
C LYS A 95 19.90 8.79 2.72
N PRO A 96 21.03 8.67 3.46
CA PRO A 96 21.01 8.13 4.82
C PRO A 96 20.02 8.83 5.75
N GLU A 97 19.86 10.15 5.65
CA GLU A 97 18.90 10.91 6.46
C GLU A 97 17.41 10.61 6.15
N HIS A 98 17.12 9.90 5.06
CA HIS A 98 15.77 9.44 4.71
C HIS A 98 15.38 8.15 5.45
N VAL A 99 16.34 7.48 6.07
CA VAL A 99 16.15 6.19 6.74
C VAL A 99 15.83 6.41 8.22
N PHE A 100 14.67 5.93 8.67
CA PHE A 100 14.23 5.99 10.06
C PHE A 100 14.30 4.59 10.66
N THR A 101 15.26 4.37 11.54
CA THR A 101 15.45 3.08 12.21
C THR A 101 14.43 2.89 13.33
N ARG A 102 13.94 1.66 13.52
CA ARG A 102 13.13 1.31 14.70
C ARG A 102 13.97 1.39 15.97
N ARG A 103 13.36 1.89 17.05
CA ARG A 103 13.90 1.77 18.40
C ARG A 103 13.38 0.47 19.03
N PRO A 104 14.01 -0.05 20.09
CA PRO A 104 13.54 -1.26 20.77
C PRO A 104 12.07 -1.21 21.21
N GLN A 105 11.58 -0.02 21.60
CA GLN A 105 10.18 0.21 21.97
C GLN A 105 9.20 0.17 20.80
N ASP A 106 9.68 0.34 19.56
CA ASP A 106 8.86 0.30 18.35
C ASP A 106 8.75 -1.14 17.79
N CYS A 107 9.30 -2.12 18.51
CA CYS A 107 9.31 -3.53 18.15
C CYS A 107 8.44 -4.33 19.14
N LEU A 108 7.52 -5.14 18.61
CA LEU A 108 6.78 -6.11 19.41
C LEU A 108 7.70 -7.26 19.83
N SER A 109 7.64 -7.66 21.09
CA SER A 109 8.34 -8.87 21.56
C SER A 109 7.83 -10.10 20.83
N ALA A 110 8.71 -11.06 20.55
CA ALA A 110 8.34 -12.37 20.04
C ALA A 110 7.35 -13.09 20.98
N ASP A 111 7.51 -12.87 22.29
CA ASP A 111 6.67 -13.46 23.34
C ASP A 111 5.52 -12.53 23.75
N ASN A 112 5.04 -11.68 22.83
CA ASN A 112 3.95 -10.75 23.14
C ASN A 112 2.68 -11.53 23.58
N PRO A 113 1.98 -11.07 24.63
CA PRO A 113 0.85 -11.80 25.22
C PRO A 113 -0.37 -11.90 24.29
N TRP A 114 -0.39 -11.13 23.21
CA TRP A 114 -1.49 -11.13 22.24
C TRP A 114 -1.28 -12.13 21.09
N GLY A 115 -0.12 -12.77 20.96
CA GLY A 115 0.17 -13.76 19.92
C GLY A 115 0.36 -13.17 18.52
N PHE A 116 0.73 -11.89 18.40
CA PHE A 116 1.01 -11.25 17.11
C PHE A 116 2.23 -11.88 16.41
N ARG A 117 2.09 -12.13 15.10
CA ARG A 117 3.09 -12.76 14.23
C ARG A 117 3.32 -12.00 12.92
N MET A 118 2.85 -10.75 12.86
CA MET A 118 3.08 -9.87 11.72
C MET A 118 4.59 -9.65 11.54
N ALA A 119 5.07 -9.71 10.29
CA ALA A 119 6.45 -9.39 9.98
C ALA A 119 6.66 -7.89 10.24
N VAL A 120 7.61 -7.56 11.11
CA VAL A 120 7.99 -6.18 11.43
C VAL A 120 9.14 -5.79 10.50
N PRO A 121 8.97 -4.79 9.61
CA PRO A 121 10.05 -4.33 8.75
C PRO A 121 11.21 -3.79 9.59
N ALA A 122 12.44 -3.92 9.08
CA ALA A 122 13.64 -3.47 9.78
C ALA A 122 13.61 -1.96 10.08
N LEU A 123 13.04 -1.17 9.16
CA LEU A 123 12.91 0.27 9.28
C LEU A 123 11.52 0.65 9.81
N LEU A 124 11.47 1.80 10.50
CA LEU A 124 10.23 2.44 10.90
C LEU A 124 9.60 3.15 9.70
N TYR A 125 10.43 3.88 8.95
CA TYR A 125 10.09 4.51 7.68
C TYR A 125 11.34 4.57 6.79
N ASN A 126 11.14 4.49 5.48
CA ASN A 126 12.16 4.86 4.51
C ASN A 126 11.58 5.92 3.57
N ARG A 127 12.07 7.16 3.71
CA ARG A 127 11.66 8.31 2.89
C ARG A 127 12.54 8.50 1.64
N GLY A 128 13.28 7.46 1.25
CA GLY A 128 14.10 7.47 0.04
C GLY A 128 13.26 7.78 -1.19
N GLU A 129 13.72 8.70 -2.04
CA GLU A 129 12.97 9.11 -3.22
C GLU A 129 12.79 7.95 -4.20
N LEU A 130 13.87 7.22 -4.49
CA LEU A 130 13.82 6.05 -5.37
C LEU A 130 13.08 4.91 -4.68
N HIS A 131 13.37 4.63 -3.41
CA HIS A 131 12.67 3.58 -2.63
C HIS A 131 11.15 3.68 -2.75
N ASN A 132 10.61 4.90 -2.64
CA ASN A 132 9.17 5.12 -2.71
C ASN A 132 8.61 5.15 -4.14
N LEU A 133 9.41 5.59 -5.13
CA LEU A 133 8.97 5.64 -6.53
C LEU A 133 9.05 4.28 -7.26
N VAL A 134 9.81 3.31 -6.74
CA VAL A 134 9.94 1.95 -7.33
C VAL A 134 9.00 0.91 -6.71
N VAL A 135 8.01 1.33 -5.91
CA VAL A 135 7.03 0.41 -5.32
C VAL A 135 6.31 -0.37 -6.43
N GLU A 136 6.54 -1.68 -6.47
CA GLU A 136 6.09 -2.50 -7.61
C GLU A 136 4.57 -2.67 -7.68
N ARG A 137 3.87 -2.64 -6.55
CA ARG A 137 2.42 -2.89 -6.46
C ARG A 137 1.75 -1.97 -5.45
N GLY A 138 0.74 -1.24 -5.92
CA GLY A 138 0.05 -0.23 -5.12
C GLY A 138 0.92 1.00 -4.90
N THR A 139 0.75 1.64 -3.75
CA THR A 139 1.36 2.94 -3.42
C THR A 139 2.07 2.93 -2.07
N LEU A 140 2.23 1.75 -1.46
CA LEU A 140 2.72 1.62 -0.09
C LEU A 140 3.97 0.74 -0.07
N SER A 141 5.05 1.31 0.48
CA SER A 141 6.23 0.56 0.90
C SER A 141 5.89 -0.47 1.98
N GLU A 142 6.84 -1.35 2.30
CA GLU A 142 6.66 -2.34 3.36
C GLU A 142 6.46 -1.67 4.73
N GLU A 143 7.22 -0.61 5.01
CA GLU A 143 7.14 0.17 6.25
C GLU A 143 5.77 0.84 6.41
N GLU A 144 5.28 1.48 5.35
CA GLU A 144 3.96 2.14 5.36
C GLU A 144 2.82 1.13 5.47
N ARG A 145 2.93 0.00 4.75
CA ARG A 145 1.95 -1.08 4.84
C ARG A 145 1.90 -1.66 6.24
N TYR A 146 3.04 -1.91 6.86
CA TYR A 146 3.11 -2.33 8.26
C TYR A 146 2.44 -1.28 9.17
N LYS A 147 2.77 0.01 8.98
CA LYS A 147 2.21 1.09 9.80
C LYS A 147 0.69 1.18 9.70
N ILE A 148 0.14 0.99 8.52
CA ILE A 148 -1.31 0.93 8.31
C ILE A 148 -1.87 -0.31 9.01
N ASN A 149 -1.27 -1.48 8.83
CA ASN A 149 -1.75 -2.73 9.43
C ASN A 149 -1.72 -2.72 10.97
N GLU A 150 -0.87 -1.89 11.59
CA GLU A 150 -0.83 -1.72 13.06
C GLU A 150 -2.18 -1.29 13.66
N HIS A 151 -3.11 -0.71 12.90
CA HIS A 151 -4.43 -0.35 13.44
C HIS A 151 -5.18 -1.55 14.04
N ILE A 152 -4.97 -2.76 13.50
CA ILE A 152 -5.57 -4.00 14.04
C ILE A 152 -4.86 -4.45 15.31
N VAL A 153 -3.53 -4.30 15.37
CA VAL A 153 -2.75 -4.53 16.59
C VAL A 153 -3.27 -3.64 17.72
N GLN A 154 -3.42 -2.34 17.44
CA GLN A 154 -3.93 -1.37 18.41
C GLN A 154 -5.38 -1.67 18.80
N THR A 155 -6.26 -1.98 17.84
CA THR A 155 -7.64 -2.40 18.10
C THR A 155 -7.69 -3.57 19.07
N LEU A 156 -6.91 -4.63 18.82
CA LEU A 156 -6.92 -5.80 19.68
C LEU A 156 -6.35 -5.49 21.07
N MET A 157 -5.26 -4.72 21.17
CA MET A 157 -4.67 -4.33 22.45
C MET A 157 -5.64 -3.50 23.30
N MET A 158 -6.33 -2.53 22.70
CA MET A 158 -7.30 -1.69 23.38
C MET A 158 -8.54 -2.48 23.81
N LEU A 159 -9.16 -3.21 22.88
CA LEU A 159 -10.39 -3.94 23.16
C LEU A 159 -10.17 -5.10 24.15
N SER A 160 -9.00 -5.73 24.15
CA SER A 160 -8.67 -6.79 25.12
C SER A 160 -8.56 -6.29 26.56
N GLN A 161 -8.41 -4.99 26.78
CA GLN A 161 -8.36 -4.39 28.12
C GLN A 161 -9.74 -3.93 28.62
N LEU A 162 -10.76 -3.94 27.76
CA LEU A 162 -12.10 -3.50 28.15
C LEU A 162 -12.86 -4.62 28.88
N PRO A 163 -13.61 -4.28 29.95
CA PRO A 163 -14.35 -5.26 30.75
C PRO A 163 -15.67 -5.65 30.07
N PHE A 164 -15.60 -6.37 28.95
CA PHE A 164 -16.79 -6.79 28.23
C PHE A 164 -17.69 -7.74 29.05
N PRO A 165 -19.03 -7.55 29.03
CA PRO A 165 -19.95 -8.53 29.59
C PRO A 165 -19.86 -9.85 28.84
N LYS A 166 -20.35 -10.94 29.46
CA LYS A 166 -20.15 -12.31 28.95
C LYS A 166 -20.51 -12.53 27.49
N HIS A 167 -21.57 -11.86 27.00
CA HIS A 167 -22.08 -11.96 25.64
C HIS A 167 -21.28 -11.15 24.60
N LEU A 168 -20.42 -10.22 25.03
CA LEU A 168 -19.54 -9.42 24.17
C LEU A 168 -18.06 -9.79 24.28
N ARG A 169 -17.72 -10.86 25.02
CA ARG A 169 -16.31 -11.26 25.22
C ARG A 169 -15.53 -11.57 23.95
N GLN A 170 -16.22 -11.87 22.84
CA GLN A 170 -15.60 -12.15 21.54
C GLN A 170 -15.34 -10.89 20.69
N VAL A 171 -15.80 -9.70 21.13
CA VAL A 171 -15.60 -8.45 20.38
C VAL A 171 -14.13 -8.21 19.99
N PRO A 172 -13.12 -8.40 20.86
CA PRO A 172 -11.72 -8.23 20.46
C PRO A 172 -11.30 -9.19 19.36
N GLU A 173 -11.77 -10.44 19.36
CA GLU A 173 -11.44 -11.44 18.34
C GLU A 173 -12.11 -11.12 17.00
N ILE A 174 -13.38 -10.74 17.00
CA ILE A 174 -14.12 -10.37 15.79
C ILE A 174 -13.50 -9.11 15.16
N ALA A 175 -13.27 -8.07 15.97
CA ALA A 175 -12.69 -6.82 15.50
C ALA A 175 -11.20 -6.95 15.18
N GLY A 176 -10.45 -7.82 15.84
CA GLY A 176 -9.02 -8.02 15.57
C GLY A 176 -8.72 -9.06 14.48
N GLY A 177 -9.69 -9.91 14.14
CA GLY A 177 -9.50 -11.05 13.24
C GLY A 177 -9.97 -10.82 11.80
N HIS A 178 -10.62 -9.71 11.48
CA HIS A 178 -11.21 -9.50 10.14
C HIS A 178 -10.18 -9.25 9.02
N HIS A 179 -8.89 -9.09 9.34
CA HIS A 179 -7.78 -9.06 8.38
C HIS A 179 -7.00 -10.38 8.28
N GLU A 180 -7.41 -11.39 9.05
CA GLU A 180 -6.89 -12.75 8.89
C GLU A 180 -7.46 -13.38 7.62
N LYS A 181 -6.70 -14.29 7.01
CA LYS A 181 -7.05 -14.97 5.75
C LYS A 181 -7.13 -16.47 5.97
N MET A 182 -7.89 -17.19 5.15
CA MET A 182 -8.18 -18.60 5.39
C MET A 182 -6.92 -19.48 5.31
N ASP A 183 -5.93 -19.06 4.53
CA ASP A 183 -4.63 -19.70 4.33
C ASP A 183 -3.56 -19.34 5.38
N GLY A 184 -3.86 -18.42 6.31
CA GLY A 184 -2.89 -17.93 7.30
C GLY A 184 -1.93 -16.84 6.81
N SER A 185 -2.10 -16.33 5.58
CA SER A 185 -1.30 -15.22 5.06
C SER A 185 -1.77 -13.84 5.55
N GLY A 186 -2.84 -13.80 6.35
CA GLY A 186 -3.40 -12.59 6.94
C GLY A 186 -2.62 -12.07 8.16
N TYR A 187 -3.21 -11.12 8.87
CA TYR A 187 -2.59 -10.47 10.03
C TYR A 187 -3.67 -10.09 11.08
N PRO A 188 -3.29 -9.87 12.36
CA PRO A 188 -1.94 -9.73 12.91
C PRO A 188 -1.34 -11.02 13.50
N ARG A 189 -2.11 -12.08 13.66
CA ARG A 189 -1.72 -13.35 14.31
C ARG A 189 -1.41 -14.48 13.31
N ARG A 190 -1.76 -14.31 12.02
CA ARG A 190 -1.58 -15.32 10.97
C ARG A 190 -2.40 -16.58 11.25
N LEU A 191 -3.67 -16.39 11.54
CA LEU A 191 -4.61 -17.47 11.85
C LEU A 191 -5.09 -18.13 10.56
N THR A 192 -5.21 -19.45 10.57
CA THR A 192 -5.87 -20.21 9.50
C THR A 192 -7.38 -20.26 9.71
N ARG A 193 -8.14 -20.67 8.68
CA ARG A 193 -9.60 -20.83 8.74
C ARG A 193 -10.10 -21.50 10.02
N ALA A 194 -9.47 -22.61 10.42
CA ALA A 194 -9.89 -23.43 11.56
C ALA A 194 -9.66 -22.76 12.92
N GLN A 195 -8.82 -21.72 12.96
CA GLN A 195 -8.46 -20.99 14.18
C GLN A 195 -9.33 -19.74 14.40
N MET A 196 -10.21 -19.40 13.45
CA MET A 196 -11.08 -18.22 13.50
C MET A 196 -12.53 -18.60 13.78
N SER A 197 -13.24 -17.78 14.57
CA SER A 197 -14.67 -17.95 14.72
C SER A 197 -15.41 -17.68 13.39
N PRO A 198 -16.61 -18.24 13.18
CA PRO A 198 -17.47 -17.84 12.07
C PRO A 198 -17.73 -16.33 12.03
N LEU A 199 -17.86 -15.67 13.20
CA LEU A 199 -18.13 -14.23 13.28
C LEU A 199 -16.96 -13.39 12.77
N ALA A 200 -15.72 -13.73 13.12
CA ALA A 200 -14.54 -13.05 12.58
C ALA A 200 -14.44 -13.20 11.05
N ARG A 201 -14.73 -14.40 10.52
CA ARG A 201 -14.75 -14.66 9.07
C ARG A 201 -15.88 -13.93 8.35
N MET A 202 -17.06 -13.82 8.96
CA MET A 202 -18.17 -13.00 8.44
C MET A 202 -17.82 -11.51 8.43
N MET A 203 -17.15 -11.01 9.47
CA MET A 203 -16.73 -9.61 9.57
C MET A 203 -15.76 -9.24 8.43
N ALA A 204 -14.82 -10.12 8.09
CA ALA A 204 -13.92 -9.91 6.94
C ALA A 204 -14.68 -9.71 5.62
N ILE A 205 -15.71 -10.54 5.36
CA ILE A 205 -16.55 -10.43 4.17
C ILE A 205 -17.31 -9.09 4.16
N ALA A 206 -17.91 -8.72 5.30
CA ALA A 206 -18.67 -7.48 5.43
C ALA A 206 -17.78 -6.24 5.24
N ASP A 207 -16.60 -6.21 5.86
CA ASP A 207 -15.64 -5.11 5.77
C ASP A 207 -15.13 -4.93 4.33
N ILE A 208 -14.71 -6.02 3.68
CA ILE A 208 -14.24 -5.98 2.28
C ILE A 208 -15.34 -5.48 1.35
N PHE A 209 -16.57 -5.98 1.49
CA PHE A 209 -17.67 -5.58 0.62
C PHE A 209 -18.03 -4.10 0.79
N GLU A 210 -18.10 -3.62 2.03
CA GLU A 210 -18.34 -2.22 2.34
C GLU A 210 -17.23 -1.34 1.75
N ALA A 211 -15.97 -1.70 1.97
CA ALA A 211 -14.82 -0.94 1.48
C ALA A 211 -14.75 -0.84 -0.06
N LEU A 212 -15.18 -1.89 -0.77
CA LEU A 212 -15.20 -1.92 -2.25
C LEU A 212 -16.34 -1.07 -2.83
N THR A 213 -17.46 -0.97 -2.12
CA THR A 213 -18.69 -0.30 -2.60
C THR A 213 -18.84 1.13 -2.09
N ALA A 214 -18.07 1.53 -1.06
CA ALA A 214 -18.06 2.84 -0.46
C ALA A 214 -17.88 3.98 -1.48
N ILE A 215 -18.69 5.03 -1.32
CA ILE A 215 -18.81 6.19 -2.24
C ILE A 215 -17.93 7.36 -1.78
N ASP A 216 -17.65 7.43 -0.49
CA ASP A 216 -17.11 8.58 0.21
C ASP A 216 -15.57 8.68 0.17
N ARG A 217 -14.89 7.76 -0.52
CA ARG A 217 -13.43 7.78 -0.64
C ARG A 217 -13.01 8.82 -1.69
N PRO A 218 -12.36 9.94 -1.30
CA PRO A 218 -12.05 11.06 -2.21
C PRO A 218 -11.18 10.69 -3.43
N TYR A 219 -10.53 9.54 -3.38
CA TYR A 219 -9.48 9.13 -4.30
C TYR A 219 -9.88 7.99 -5.25
N LYS A 220 -11.10 7.42 -5.14
CA LYS A 220 -11.57 6.37 -6.05
C LYS A 220 -13.08 6.46 -6.28
N LYS A 221 -13.51 6.31 -7.53
CA LYS A 221 -14.92 6.01 -7.82
C LYS A 221 -15.26 4.66 -7.18
N GLY A 222 -16.32 4.62 -6.37
CA GLY A 222 -16.84 3.37 -5.79
C GLY A 222 -17.16 2.37 -6.90
N LYS A 223 -16.88 1.10 -6.66
CA LYS A 223 -17.09 0.04 -7.66
C LYS A 223 -18.58 -0.23 -7.87
N THR A 224 -18.93 -0.78 -9.02
CA THR A 224 -20.28 -1.33 -9.20
C THR A 224 -20.46 -2.58 -8.35
N LEU A 225 -21.70 -2.98 -8.13
CA LEU A 225 -22.02 -4.17 -7.35
C LEU A 225 -21.39 -5.42 -7.98
N SER A 226 -21.50 -5.58 -9.31
CA SER A 226 -20.90 -6.71 -10.02
C SER A 226 -19.37 -6.73 -9.93
N GLU A 227 -18.71 -5.57 -10.00
CA GLU A 227 -17.26 -5.44 -9.84
C GLU A 227 -16.80 -5.85 -8.42
N ALA A 228 -17.53 -5.41 -7.39
CA ALA A 228 -17.23 -5.76 -6.00
C ALA A 228 -17.33 -7.27 -5.78
N ILE A 229 -18.43 -7.90 -6.24
CA ILE A 229 -18.62 -9.36 -6.14
C ILE A 229 -17.55 -10.12 -6.92
N ALA A 230 -17.17 -9.67 -8.12
CA ALA A 230 -16.12 -10.30 -8.91
C ALA A 230 -14.73 -10.23 -8.24
N ILE A 231 -14.43 -9.13 -7.53
CA ILE A 231 -13.22 -9.03 -6.71
C ILE A 231 -13.27 -10.02 -5.54
N MET A 232 -14.38 -10.05 -4.81
CA MET A 232 -14.54 -10.97 -3.68
C MET A 232 -14.48 -12.43 -4.10
N ALA A 233 -15.01 -12.78 -5.27
CA ALA A 233 -14.87 -14.13 -5.85
C ALA A 233 -13.40 -14.50 -6.11
N ARG A 234 -12.59 -13.59 -6.66
CA ARG A 234 -11.14 -13.81 -6.80
C ARG A 234 -10.45 -13.95 -5.43
N MET A 235 -10.86 -13.16 -4.45
CA MET A 235 -10.35 -13.28 -3.07
C MET A 235 -10.71 -14.62 -2.43
N GLN A 236 -11.91 -15.14 -2.69
CA GLN A 236 -12.34 -16.47 -2.25
C GLN A 236 -11.48 -17.57 -2.89
N GLN A 237 -11.22 -17.50 -4.19
CA GLN A 237 -10.33 -18.43 -4.90
C GLN A 237 -8.90 -18.40 -4.36
N GLN A 238 -8.43 -17.22 -3.94
CA GLN A 238 -7.14 -17.00 -3.28
C GLN A 238 -7.15 -17.30 -1.78
N GLN A 239 -8.24 -17.87 -1.25
CA GLN A 239 -8.39 -18.21 0.17
C GLN A 239 -8.24 -17.00 1.12
N HIS A 240 -8.47 -15.77 0.64
CA HIS A 240 -8.48 -14.58 1.47
C HIS A 240 -9.75 -14.48 2.33
N ILE A 241 -10.89 -14.98 1.82
CA ILE A 241 -12.17 -15.02 2.53
C ILE A 241 -12.75 -16.43 2.54
N ASP A 242 -13.69 -16.69 3.45
CA ASP A 242 -14.31 -18.00 3.59
C ASP A 242 -15.32 -18.29 2.47
N ALA A 243 -15.13 -19.40 1.76
CA ALA A 243 -15.95 -19.77 0.61
C ALA A 243 -17.42 -20.07 0.98
N GLU A 244 -17.66 -20.77 2.09
CA GLU A 244 -19.02 -21.15 2.51
C GLU A 244 -19.80 -19.92 2.97
N LEU A 245 -19.14 -19.02 3.71
CA LEU A 245 -19.76 -17.79 4.17
C LEU A 245 -19.97 -16.78 3.04
N PHE A 246 -19.07 -16.71 2.07
CA PHE A 246 -19.25 -15.90 0.87
C PHE A 246 -20.43 -16.41 0.03
N ALA A 247 -20.54 -17.72 -0.17
CA ALA A 247 -21.70 -18.31 -0.83
C ALA A 247 -23.02 -18.03 -0.07
N LEU A 248 -23.00 -18.09 1.26
CA LEU A 248 -24.16 -17.73 2.09
C LEU A 248 -24.54 -16.24 1.93
N PHE A 249 -23.55 -15.35 1.95
CA PHE A 249 -23.73 -13.91 1.75
C PHE A 249 -24.42 -13.58 0.41
N LEU A 250 -24.08 -14.34 -0.64
CA LEU A 250 -24.74 -14.23 -1.94
C LEU A 250 -26.15 -14.84 -1.95
N ARG A 251 -26.30 -16.10 -1.53
CA ARG A 251 -27.59 -16.82 -1.53
C ARG A 251 -28.67 -16.13 -0.69
N ALA A 252 -28.28 -15.57 0.44
CA ALA A 252 -29.19 -14.85 1.33
C ALA A 252 -29.56 -13.44 0.84
N GLY A 253 -28.96 -12.96 -0.27
CA GLY A 253 -29.26 -11.64 -0.82
C GLY A 253 -28.70 -10.46 -0.02
N VAL A 254 -27.82 -10.71 0.96
CA VAL A 254 -27.30 -9.66 1.86
C VAL A 254 -26.58 -8.54 1.10
N HIS A 255 -25.80 -8.90 0.08
CA HIS A 255 -25.15 -7.96 -0.83
C HIS A 255 -26.14 -7.01 -1.53
N LEU A 256 -27.27 -7.53 -2.01
CA LEU A 256 -28.32 -6.74 -2.67
C LEU A 256 -29.09 -5.87 -1.67
N ASP A 257 -29.40 -6.40 -0.50
CA ASP A 257 -30.09 -5.66 0.56
C ASP A 257 -29.23 -4.50 1.07
N TYR A 258 -27.92 -4.72 1.22
CA TYR A 258 -26.98 -3.64 1.52
C TYR A 258 -26.93 -2.63 0.37
N ALA A 259 -26.75 -3.09 -0.87
CA ALA A 259 -26.63 -2.21 -2.04
C ALA A 259 -27.84 -1.28 -2.18
N ARG A 260 -29.06 -1.82 -2.06
CA ARG A 260 -30.32 -1.05 -2.14
C ARG A 260 -30.44 0.03 -1.06
N ARG A 261 -29.80 -0.16 0.10
CA ARG A 261 -29.88 0.75 1.25
C ARG A 261 -28.79 1.80 1.25
N PHE A 262 -27.60 1.47 0.77
CA PHE A 262 -26.40 2.29 1.01
C PHE A 262 -25.62 2.67 -0.26
N MET A 263 -25.79 1.97 -1.37
CA MET A 263 -25.11 2.31 -2.63
C MET A 263 -25.95 3.28 -3.46
N GLN A 264 -25.29 4.04 -4.35
CA GLN A 264 -26.02 4.86 -5.31
C GLN A 264 -26.71 3.97 -6.36
N PRO A 265 -27.91 4.32 -6.85
CA PRO A 265 -28.61 3.54 -7.87
C PRO A 265 -27.76 3.25 -9.12
N ALA A 266 -26.88 4.16 -9.51
CA ALA A 266 -25.98 4.00 -10.66
C ALA A 266 -24.88 2.93 -10.46
N GLN A 267 -24.59 2.52 -9.22
CA GLN A 267 -23.62 1.46 -8.91
C GLN A 267 -24.28 0.07 -8.85
N ILE A 268 -25.62 -0.01 -8.83
CA ILE A 268 -26.36 -1.26 -8.65
C ILE A 268 -26.68 -1.84 -10.03
N ASP A 269 -25.71 -2.53 -10.61
CA ASP A 269 -25.86 -3.33 -11.82
C ASP A 269 -26.28 -4.78 -11.51
N ALA A 270 -26.68 -5.51 -12.56
CA ALA A 270 -27.11 -6.90 -12.41
C ALA A 270 -25.93 -7.81 -12.03
N VAL A 271 -26.13 -8.68 -11.05
CA VAL A 271 -25.17 -9.70 -10.63
C VAL A 271 -25.74 -11.09 -10.90
N ASP A 272 -25.04 -11.87 -11.72
CA ASP A 272 -25.32 -13.29 -11.88
C ASP A 272 -24.65 -14.07 -10.74
N VAL A 273 -25.39 -14.25 -9.65
CA VAL A 273 -24.90 -14.92 -8.44
C VAL A 273 -24.55 -16.39 -8.69
N GLU A 274 -25.28 -17.09 -9.56
CA GLU A 274 -25.09 -18.53 -9.81
C GLU A 274 -23.70 -18.84 -10.36
N ARG A 275 -23.11 -17.91 -11.12
CA ARG A 275 -21.74 -17.99 -11.60
C ARG A 275 -20.70 -18.10 -10.48
N PHE A 276 -20.99 -17.57 -9.29
CA PHE A 276 -20.07 -17.55 -8.14
C PHE A 276 -20.40 -18.62 -7.10
N LEU A 277 -21.52 -19.31 -7.24
CA LEU A 277 -21.93 -20.41 -6.36
C LEU A 277 -21.49 -21.79 -6.89
N THR A 278 -20.99 -21.84 -8.13
CA THR A 278 -20.54 -23.05 -8.79
C THR A 278 -19.04 -23.29 -8.55
N THR A 279 -18.73 -23.93 -7.43
CA THR A 279 -17.47 -24.67 -7.24
C THR A 279 -17.80 -25.98 -6.55
N ASP A 280 -17.41 -27.08 -7.20
CA ASP A 280 -17.66 -28.48 -6.87
C ASP A 280 -17.74 -28.79 -5.37
N GLU A 281 -18.78 -29.53 -4.98
CA GLU A 281 -18.74 -30.32 -3.76
C GLU A 281 -17.50 -31.22 -3.82
N PRO A 282 -16.55 -31.14 -2.86
CA PRO A 282 -15.62 -32.24 -2.70
C PRO A 282 -16.48 -33.45 -2.33
N SER A 283 -16.50 -34.43 -3.25
CA SER A 283 -16.97 -35.79 -3.05
C SER A 283 -16.92 -36.15 -1.58
N ARG A 284 -18.08 -36.28 -0.94
CA ARG A 284 -18.26 -37.14 0.24
C ARG A 284 -17.94 -38.56 -0.21
N ALA A 285 -16.65 -38.87 -0.33
CA ALA A 285 -16.17 -40.22 -0.47
C ALA A 285 -16.32 -40.89 0.89
N ALA A 286 -17.15 -41.92 0.90
CA ALA A 286 -17.33 -42.85 1.99
C ALA A 286 -15.99 -43.39 2.53
N GLY A 287 -15.93 -43.57 3.84
CA GLY A 287 -14.83 -44.16 4.60
C GLY A 287 -15.11 -44.02 6.09
#